data_AF-A0A945I288-F1
#
_entry.id   AF-A0A945I288-F1
#
_cell.length_a   1.000
_cell.length_b   1.000
_cell.length_c   1.000
_cell.angle_alpha   90.00
_cell.angle_beta   90.00
_cell.angle_gamma   90.00
#
_symmetry.space_group_name_H-M   'P 1'
#
loop_
_entity.id
_entity.type
_entity.pdbx_description
1 polymer ?
#
loop_
_entity_poly.entity_id
_entity_poly.type
_entity_poly.pdbx_seq_one_letter_code
_entity_poly.pdbx_strand_id
1 'polypeptide(L)'
;MKFLYAVFRFYKNHRKVYRVNLKNNALKERWKNKLHKPLLEKVANVSGLDRCDINYINLKHREDRRSEICSELKRLGVSDFTRFNAFAESNGALGCSKSHAMLLQKANITQDQLYMICEDDCEFLVEREFIDSIIDEFFYNPNLDVLCLGYNATTGMPVSNNLMITSDTLTTSCYLVKSHAVSVLLDSALKSINFLSQGKNVQDFAIDVVWKEAQKNIFFARPKLRIVKQRASHSDIEGQFQDIGV
;
A
#
# COMPACT_ATOMS: atom_id res chain seq x y z
N MET A 1 -24.66 34.35 -4.05
CA MET A 1 -23.43 33.59 -3.75
C MET A 1 -23.65 32.10 -3.45
N LYS A 2 -24.66 31.66 -2.67
CA LYS A 2 -24.89 30.23 -2.37
C LYS A 2 -25.21 29.33 -3.60
N PHE A 3 -25.92 29.86 -4.59
CA PHE A 3 -26.29 29.11 -5.82
C PHE A 3 -25.08 28.79 -6.72
N LEU A 4 -24.22 29.79 -6.99
CA LEU A 4 -22.97 29.60 -7.74
C LEU A 4 -22.02 28.60 -7.06
N TYR A 5 -21.95 28.62 -5.72
CA TYR A 5 -21.16 27.67 -4.95
C TYR A 5 -21.71 26.23 -5.06
N ALA A 6 -23.04 26.06 -5.01
CA ALA A 6 -23.69 24.77 -5.19
C ALA A 6 -23.48 24.21 -6.60
N VAL A 7 -23.62 25.04 -7.64
CA VAL A 7 -23.35 24.68 -9.04
C VAL A 7 -21.89 24.28 -9.22
N PHE A 8 -20.94 25.07 -8.70
CA PHE A 8 -19.51 24.74 -8.77
C PHE A 8 -19.16 23.41 -8.08
N ARG A 9 -19.72 23.16 -6.88
CA ARG A 9 -19.54 21.90 -6.14
C ARG A 9 -20.14 20.71 -6.90
N PHE A 10 -21.32 20.89 -7.51
CA PHE A 10 -21.96 19.90 -8.37
C PHE A 10 -21.08 19.56 -9.58
N TYR A 11 -20.61 20.55 -10.33
CA TYR A 11 -19.70 20.35 -11.46
C TYR A 11 -18.39 19.66 -11.06
N LYS A 12 -17.78 20.05 -9.93
CA LYS A 12 -16.56 19.42 -9.42
C LYS A 12 -16.78 17.94 -9.09
N ASN A 13 -17.91 17.62 -8.45
CA ASN A 13 -18.28 16.24 -8.14
C ASN A 13 -18.53 15.41 -9.40
N HIS A 14 -19.27 15.95 -10.38
CA HIS A 14 -19.49 15.29 -11.66
C HIS A 14 -18.19 15.01 -12.42
N ARG A 15 -17.26 15.98 -12.46
CA ARG A 15 -15.94 15.78 -13.08
C ARG A 15 -15.12 14.71 -12.35
N LYS A 16 -15.19 14.64 -11.02
CA LYS A 16 -14.52 13.61 -10.23
C LYS A 16 -15.09 12.22 -10.54
N VAL A 17 -16.41 12.05 -10.50
CA VAL A 17 -17.09 10.79 -10.84
C VAL A 17 -16.75 10.34 -12.26
N TYR A 18 -16.83 11.26 -13.23
CA TYR A 18 -16.49 10.97 -14.61
C TYR A 18 -15.03 10.50 -14.78
N ARG A 19 -14.08 11.19 -14.14
CA ARG A 19 -12.66 10.79 -14.15
C ARG A 19 -12.43 9.40 -13.53
N VAL A 20 -13.08 9.10 -12.41
CA VAL A 20 -13.00 7.79 -11.77
C VAL A 20 -13.57 6.71 -12.69
N ASN A 21 -14.71 6.96 -13.34
CA ASN A 21 -15.30 6.03 -14.30
C ASN A 21 -14.38 5.76 -15.49
N LEU A 22 -13.74 6.79 -16.06
CA LEU A 22 -12.75 6.61 -17.12
C LEU A 22 -11.57 5.75 -16.67
N LYS A 23 -11.03 6.01 -15.48
CA LYS A 23 -9.92 5.19 -14.93
C LYS A 23 -10.35 3.75 -14.69
N ASN A 24 -11.54 3.51 -14.14
CA ASN A 24 -12.09 2.18 -13.92
C ASN A 24 -12.32 1.43 -15.25
N ASN A 25 -12.81 2.11 -16.28
CA ASN A 25 -12.99 1.52 -17.60
C ASN A 25 -11.64 1.13 -18.23
N ALA A 26 -10.64 2.01 -18.17
CA ALA A 26 -9.29 1.70 -18.65
C ALA A 26 -8.67 0.53 -17.89
N LEU A 27 -8.83 0.50 -16.55
CA LEU A 27 -8.36 -0.59 -15.70
C LEU A 27 -9.06 -1.92 -16.03
N LYS A 28 -10.38 -1.89 -16.29
CA LYS A 28 -11.17 -3.05 -16.70
C LYS A 28 -10.68 -3.60 -18.03
N GLU A 29 -10.44 -2.74 -19.02
CA GLU A 29 -9.91 -3.18 -20.31
C GLU A 29 -8.49 -3.73 -20.18
N ARG A 30 -7.61 -3.11 -19.38
CA ARG A 30 -6.27 -3.65 -19.09
C ARG A 30 -6.36 -5.04 -18.42
N TRP A 31 -7.28 -5.22 -17.49
CA TRP A 31 -7.50 -6.52 -16.82
C TRP A 31 -8.06 -7.59 -17.76
N LYS A 32 -8.94 -7.24 -18.70
CA LYS A 32 -9.43 -8.18 -19.71
C LYS A 32 -8.32 -8.64 -20.64
N ASN A 33 -7.47 -7.69 -21.08
CA ASN A 33 -6.39 -7.93 -22.04
C ASN A 33 -5.07 -8.35 -21.38
N LYS A 34 -5.07 -8.67 -20.08
CA LYS A 34 -3.88 -9.18 -19.41
C LYS A 34 -3.45 -10.52 -20.00
N LEU A 35 -2.15 -10.76 -20.00
CA LEU A 35 -1.62 -12.08 -20.33
C LEU A 35 -2.17 -13.11 -19.33
N HIS A 36 -2.77 -14.18 -19.84
CA HIS A 36 -3.19 -15.28 -18.99
C HIS A 36 -1.96 -16.04 -18.52
N LYS A 37 -1.64 -15.88 -17.23
CA LYS A 37 -0.63 -16.69 -16.55
C LYS A 37 -1.32 -17.90 -15.91
N PRO A 38 -0.66 -19.09 -15.91
CA PRO A 38 -1.20 -20.26 -15.24
C PRO A 38 -1.37 -19.98 -13.74
N LEU A 39 -2.40 -20.56 -13.13
CA LEU A 39 -2.58 -20.51 -11.68
C LEU A 39 -1.39 -21.18 -11.00
N LEU A 40 -0.94 -20.60 -9.88
CA LEU A 40 0.06 -21.26 -9.04
C LEU A 40 -0.59 -22.46 -8.36
N GLU A 41 0.10 -23.60 -8.38
CA GLU A 41 -0.32 -24.77 -7.62
C GLU A 41 -0.26 -24.45 -6.13
N LYS A 42 -1.18 -25.02 -5.36
CA LYS A 42 -1.19 -24.85 -3.91
C LYS A 42 0.04 -25.53 -3.30
N VAL A 43 0.96 -24.73 -2.77
CA VAL A 43 2.06 -25.23 -1.97
C VAL A 43 1.48 -25.64 -0.62
N ALA A 44 1.50 -26.95 -0.33
CA ALA A 44 1.06 -27.46 0.96
C ALA A 44 1.98 -26.90 2.06
N ASN A 45 1.37 -26.47 3.18
CA ASN A 45 2.01 -26.15 4.47
C ASN A 45 2.43 -24.69 4.77
N VAL A 46 2.24 -23.74 3.86
CA VAL A 46 2.38 -22.30 4.19
C VAL A 46 1.12 -21.59 3.70
N SER A 47 0.58 -20.63 4.44
CA SER A 47 -0.60 -19.84 4.06
C SER A 47 -0.56 -18.44 4.66
N GLY A 48 -1.24 -17.49 4.01
CA GLY A 48 -1.47 -16.17 4.60
C GLY A 48 -0.19 -15.44 5.02
N LEU A 49 -0.20 -14.85 6.22
CA LEU A 49 0.97 -14.12 6.76
C LEU A 49 2.21 -15.00 6.94
N ASP A 50 2.09 -16.32 7.04
CA ASP A 50 3.26 -17.21 7.19
C ASP A 50 4.10 -17.28 5.90
N ARG A 51 3.59 -16.74 4.77
CA ARG A 51 4.34 -16.55 3.52
C ARG A 51 5.17 -15.27 3.50
N CYS A 52 5.00 -14.40 4.49
CA CYS A 52 5.47 -13.03 4.44
C CYS A 52 6.78 -12.86 5.21
N ASP A 53 7.77 -12.25 4.57
CA ASP A 53 8.86 -11.57 5.27
C ASP A 53 8.37 -10.18 5.68
N ILE A 54 8.04 -10.04 6.97
CA ILE A 54 7.32 -8.89 7.52
C ILE A 54 8.30 -7.89 8.13
N ASN A 55 8.28 -6.68 7.60
CA ASN A 55 9.11 -5.56 8.03
C ASN A 55 8.23 -4.37 8.40
N TYR A 56 8.51 -3.72 9.53
CA TYR A 56 7.82 -2.48 9.91
C TYR A 56 8.79 -1.30 10.05
N ILE A 57 8.38 -0.14 9.57
CA ILE A 57 9.12 1.11 9.59
C ILE A 57 8.69 1.90 10.83
N ASN A 58 9.66 2.26 11.67
CA ASN A 58 9.41 3.03 12.89
C ASN A 58 10.59 3.96 13.17
N LEU A 59 10.30 5.22 13.53
CA LEU A 59 11.33 6.16 13.98
C LEU A 59 11.85 5.75 15.36
N LYS A 60 13.17 5.86 15.58
CA LYS A 60 13.82 5.42 16.83
C LYS A 60 13.11 5.89 18.10
N HIS A 61 12.68 7.15 18.11
CA HIS A 61 12.11 7.83 19.27
C HIS A 61 10.61 7.54 19.50
N ARG A 62 9.89 6.97 18.53
CA ARG A 62 8.46 6.63 18.63
C ARG A 62 8.25 5.26 19.27
N GLU A 63 8.59 5.16 20.55
CA GLU A 63 8.45 3.92 21.31
C GLU A 63 6.98 3.53 21.54
N ASP A 64 6.10 4.53 21.55
CA ASP A 64 4.64 4.39 21.59
C ASP A 64 4.14 3.60 20.36
N ARG A 65 4.34 4.12 19.14
CA ARG A 65 3.90 3.47 17.89
C ARG A 65 4.58 2.12 17.69
N ARG A 66 5.85 1.99 18.09
CA ARG A 66 6.56 0.69 18.10
C ARG A 66 5.81 -0.35 18.94
N SER A 67 5.38 0.03 20.14
CA SER A 67 4.68 -0.88 21.05
C SER A 67 3.31 -1.28 20.50
N GLU A 68 2.62 -0.33 19.85
CA GLU A 68 1.33 -0.58 19.20
C GLU A 68 1.44 -1.56 18.03
N ILE A 69 2.33 -1.32 17.05
CA ILE A 69 2.48 -2.22 15.90
C ILE A 69 2.98 -3.61 16.32
N CYS A 70 3.86 -3.69 17.32
CA CYS A 70 4.30 -4.99 17.85
C CYS A 70 3.15 -5.75 18.51
N SER A 71 2.26 -5.06 19.22
CA SER A 71 1.08 -5.68 19.83
C SER A 71 0.10 -6.18 18.78
N GLU A 72 -0.11 -5.42 17.71
CA GLU A 72 -0.95 -5.81 16.58
C GLU A 72 -0.43 -7.06 15.87
N LEU A 73 0.86 -7.10 15.51
CA LEU A 73 1.47 -8.26 14.85
C LEU A 73 1.42 -9.51 15.74
N LYS A 74 1.71 -9.36 17.04
CA LYS A 74 1.61 -10.47 18.01
C LYS A 74 0.17 -10.95 18.20
N ARG A 75 -0.80 -10.04 18.22
CA ARG A 75 -2.24 -10.38 18.29
C ARG A 75 -2.66 -11.24 17.10
N LEU A 76 -2.11 -10.99 15.92
CA LEU A 76 -2.31 -11.80 14.71
C LEU A 76 -1.49 -13.11 14.69
N GLY A 77 -0.82 -13.45 15.79
CA GLY A 77 0.00 -14.66 15.88
C GLY A 77 1.29 -14.62 15.05
N VAL A 78 1.73 -13.44 14.60
CA VAL A 78 2.99 -13.31 13.86
C VAL A 78 4.16 -13.38 14.85
N SER A 79 4.97 -14.44 14.72
CA SER A 79 6.12 -14.69 15.60
C SER A 79 7.42 -14.05 15.11
N ASP A 80 7.55 -13.82 13.80
CA ASP A 80 8.76 -13.28 13.18
C ASP A 80 8.43 -12.01 12.39
N PHE A 81 9.08 -10.90 12.74
CA PHE A 81 8.97 -9.62 12.07
C PHE A 81 10.16 -8.73 12.42
N THR A 82 10.61 -7.94 11.46
CA THR A 82 11.81 -7.11 11.60
C THR A 82 11.49 -5.62 11.70
N ARG A 83 12.10 -4.94 12.67
CA ARG A 83 12.05 -3.48 12.75
C ARG A 83 13.06 -2.87 11.80
N PHE A 84 12.60 -1.95 10.96
CA PHE A 84 13.44 -1.01 10.25
C PHE A 84 13.44 0.34 10.96
N ASN A 85 14.62 0.82 11.36
CA ASN A 85 14.76 2.16 11.92
C ASN A 85 14.62 3.19 10.78
N ALA A 86 13.50 3.91 10.78
CA ALA A 86 13.18 4.88 9.74
C ALA A 86 14.24 6.00 9.67
N PHE A 87 14.49 6.50 8.46
CA PHE A 87 15.34 7.67 8.28
C PHE A 87 14.63 8.92 8.75
N ALA A 88 15.18 9.55 9.80
CA ALA A 88 14.74 10.85 10.27
C ALA A 88 15.33 11.95 9.37
N GLU A 89 14.46 12.67 8.68
CA GLU A 89 14.81 13.76 7.76
C GLU A 89 13.96 14.99 8.10
N SER A 90 14.47 16.18 7.80
CA SER A 90 13.67 17.42 7.96
C SER A 90 12.43 17.41 7.05
N ASN A 91 12.53 16.79 5.88
CA ASN A 91 11.39 16.45 5.04
C ASN A 91 10.96 15.01 5.36
N GLY A 92 9.88 14.86 6.14
CA GLY A 92 9.37 13.55 6.54
C GLY A 92 9.04 12.62 5.37
N ALA A 93 8.54 13.14 4.24
CA ALA A 93 8.25 12.34 3.06
C ALA A 93 9.54 11.81 2.38
N LEU A 94 10.64 12.56 2.45
CA LEU A 94 11.95 12.08 2.00
C LEU A 94 12.44 10.94 2.91
N GLY A 95 12.28 11.08 4.22
CA GLY A 95 12.61 10.03 5.20
C GLY A 95 11.81 8.75 4.99
N CYS A 96 10.50 8.89 4.77
CA CYS A 96 9.60 7.80 4.38
C CYS A 96 10.11 7.10 3.10
N SER A 97 10.34 7.88 2.03
CA SER A 97 10.77 7.34 0.73
C SER A 97 12.12 6.61 0.81
N LYS A 98 13.10 7.16 1.55
CA LYS A 98 14.39 6.51 1.84
C LYS A 98 14.23 5.19 2.60
N SER A 99 13.30 5.15 3.55
CA SER A 99 13.05 3.96 4.39
C SER A 99 12.45 2.82 3.56
N HIS A 100 11.44 3.11 2.74
CA HIS A 100 10.89 2.14 1.79
C HIS A 100 11.92 1.68 0.76
N ALA A 101 12.70 2.59 0.17
CA ALA A 101 13.74 2.23 -0.80
C ALA A 101 14.78 1.27 -0.21
N MET A 102 15.23 1.51 1.04
CA MET A 102 16.20 0.64 1.70
C MET A 102 15.63 -0.76 1.97
N LEU A 103 14.37 -0.86 2.40
CA LEU A 103 13.71 -2.16 2.58
C LEU A 103 13.51 -2.89 1.25
N LEU A 104 13.08 -2.19 0.19
CA LEU A 104 12.89 -2.78 -1.13
C LEU A 104 14.22 -3.21 -1.77
N GLN A 105 15.30 -2.46 -1.56
CA GLN A 105 16.64 -2.81 -2.02
C GLN A 105 17.20 -4.06 -1.31
N LYS A 106 16.85 -4.25 -0.03
CA LYS A 106 17.27 -5.39 0.78
C LYS A 106 16.35 -6.61 0.68
N ALA A 107 15.20 -6.47 0.02
CA ALA A 107 14.23 -7.54 -0.11
C ALA A 107 14.88 -8.75 -0.79
N ASN A 108 14.93 -9.88 -0.08
CA ASN A 108 15.52 -11.12 -0.56
C ASN A 108 14.49 -12.24 -0.41
N ILE A 109 13.51 -12.23 -1.30
CA ILE A 109 12.40 -13.17 -1.31
C ILE A 109 12.39 -14.01 -2.58
N THR A 110 11.98 -15.27 -2.45
CA THR A 110 11.76 -16.17 -3.59
C THR A 110 10.38 -15.94 -4.22
N GLN A 111 10.05 -16.68 -5.29
CA GLN A 111 8.73 -16.60 -5.93
C GLN A 111 7.59 -17.11 -5.03
N ASP A 112 7.89 -17.94 -4.03
CA ASP A 112 6.93 -18.53 -3.11
C ASP A 112 6.69 -17.70 -1.84
N GLN A 113 7.35 -16.54 -1.74
CA GLN A 113 7.28 -15.63 -0.61
C GLN A 113 6.71 -14.27 -1.01
N LEU A 114 6.20 -13.56 0.00
CA LEU A 114 5.77 -12.17 -0.11
C LEU A 114 6.65 -11.29 0.77
N TYR A 115 6.93 -10.08 0.32
CA TYR A 115 7.60 -9.08 1.15
C TYR A 115 6.55 -8.09 1.64
N MET A 116 6.38 -8.00 2.96
CA MET A 116 5.37 -7.16 3.59
C MET A 116 6.05 -5.99 4.29
N ILE A 117 5.65 -4.77 3.94
CA ILE A 117 6.14 -3.54 4.57
C ILE A 117 4.96 -2.83 5.23
N CYS A 118 5.11 -2.53 6.51
CA CYS A 118 4.16 -1.78 7.32
C CYS A 118 4.79 -0.49 7.87
N GLU A 119 4.01 0.57 8.00
CA GLU A 119 4.29 1.70 8.87
C GLU A 119 3.79 1.38 10.29
N ASP A 120 4.39 2.00 11.29
CA ASP A 120 4.12 1.75 12.71
C ASP A 120 2.78 2.30 13.23
N ASP A 121 2.02 3.05 12.44
CA ASP A 121 0.63 3.41 12.76
C ASP A 121 -0.43 2.44 12.21
N CYS A 122 -0.04 1.28 11.68
CA CYS A 122 -1.04 0.31 11.23
C CYS A 122 -1.86 -0.26 12.39
N GLU A 123 -3.17 -0.37 12.16
CA GLU A 123 -4.14 -1.06 13.03
C GLU A 123 -4.94 -2.05 12.18
N PHE A 124 -4.89 -3.33 12.54
CA PHE A 124 -5.60 -4.40 11.85
C PHE A 124 -7.00 -4.57 12.45
N LEU A 125 -8.03 -4.43 11.62
CA LEU A 125 -9.42 -4.32 12.04
C LEU A 125 -10.19 -5.65 12.09
N VAL A 126 -9.51 -6.73 11.74
CA VAL A 126 -10.10 -8.06 11.56
C VAL A 126 -9.17 -9.13 12.12
N GLU A 127 -9.70 -10.33 12.29
CA GLU A 127 -8.95 -11.49 12.76
C GLU A 127 -8.05 -12.08 11.67
N ARG A 128 -7.04 -12.83 12.13
CA ARG A 128 -5.97 -13.43 11.33
C ARG A 128 -6.51 -14.25 10.16
N GLU A 129 -7.55 -15.05 10.38
CA GLU A 129 -8.10 -15.97 9.37
C GLU A 129 -8.59 -15.20 8.13
N PHE A 130 -9.16 -14.01 8.31
CA PHE A 130 -9.65 -13.22 7.20
C PHE A 130 -8.51 -12.56 6.42
N ILE A 131 -7.48 -12.08 7.12
CA ILE A 131 -6.25 -11.54 6.51
C ILE A 131 -5.57 -12.62 5.68
N ASP A 132 -5.44 -13.83 6.22
CA ASP A 132 -4.82 -14.96 5.54
C ASP A 132 -5.57 -15.32 4.26
N SER A 133 -6.91 -15.33 4.29
CA SER A 133 -7.72 -15.58 3.10
C SER A 133 -7.48 -14.55 1.98
N ILE A 134 -7.29 -13.28 2.35
CA ILE A 134 -6.99 -12.18 1.43
C ILE A 134 -5.59 -12.36 0.82
N ILE A 135 -4.61 -12.68 1.66
CA ILE A 135 -3.22 -12.88 1.22
C ILE A 135 -3.11 -14.10 0.30
N ASP A 136 -3.79 -15.21 0.62
CA ASP A 136 -3.80 -16.39 -0.24
C ASP A 136 -4.49 -16.11 -1.58
N GLU A 137 -5.64 -15.41 -1.61
CA GLU A 137 -6.26 -14.98 -2.87
C GLU A 137 -5.32 -14.13 -3.72
N PHE A 138 -4.53 -13.25 -3.09
CA PHE A 138 -3.55 -12.43 -3.78
C PHE A 138 -2.37 -13.24 -4.30
N PHE A 139 -1.81 -14.11 -3.45
CA PHE A 139 -0.65 -14.94 -3.75
C PHE A 139 -0.95 -15.84 -4.96
N TYR A 140 -2.04 -16.59 -4.92
CA TYR A 140 -2.42 -17.53 -5.97
C TYR A 140 -2.94 -16.88 -7.26
N ASN A 141 -3.19 -15.57 -7.26
CA ASN A 141 -3.52 -14.85 -8.49
C ASN A 141 -2.24 -14.35 -9.18
N PRO A 142 -1.78 -15.00 -10.27
CA PRO A 142 -0.50 -14.67 -10.91
C PRO A 142 -0.51 -13.31 -11.63
N ASN A 143 -1.69 -12.70 -11.77
CA ASN A 143 -1.88 -11.41 -12.43
C ASN A 143 -1.85 -10.23 -11.47
N LEU A 144 -1.74 -10.47 -10.16
CA LEU A 144 -1.60 -9.43 -9.15
C LEU A 144 -0.15 -9.36 -8.69
N ASP A 145 0.33 -8.13 -8.50
CA ASP A 145 1.74 -7.84 -8.26
C ASP A 145 1.98 -7.22 -6.87
N VAL A 146 1.05 -6.36 -6.43
CA VAL A 146 1.10 -5.65 -5.15
C VAL A 146 -0.27 -5.71 -4.48
N LEU A 147 -0.31 -5.95 -3.17
CA LEU A 147 -1.53 -5.92 -2.35
C LEU A 147 -1.42 -4.84 -1.29
N CYS A 148 -2.24 -3.80 -1.38
CA CYS A 148 -2.35 -2.76 -0.36
C CYS A 148 -3.40 -3.17 0.68
N LEU A 149 -2.96 -3.56 1.89
CA LEU A 149 -3.86 -3.86 3.00
C LEU A 149 -4.40 -2.57 3.64
N GLY A 150 -3.51 -1.59 3.84
CA GLY A 150 -3.86 -0.20 4.17
C GLY A 150 -3.84 0.64 2.90
N TYR A 151 -4.88 1.43 2.65
CA TYR A 151 -5.02 2.11 1.36
C TYR A 151 -5.93 3.34 1.39
N ASN A 152 -5.56 4.33 0.57
CA ASN A 152 -6.46 5.38 0.11
C ASN A 152 -6.66 5.28 -1.41
N ALA A 153 -7.77 4.66 -1.83
CA ALA A 153 -8.06 4.37 -3.24
C ALA A 153 -9.28 5.12 -3.75
N THR A 154 -9.17 5.73 -4.93
CA THR A 154 -10.33 6.36 -5.61
C THR A 154 -10.96 5.47 -6.69
N THR A 155 -10.22 4.46 -7.16
CA THR A 155 -10.62 3.52 -8.22
C THR A 155 -10.72 2.10 -7.68
N GLY A 156 -11.49 1.25 -8.36
CA GLY A 156 -11.71 -0.10 -7.88
C GLY A 156 -12.60 -0.94 -8.79
N MET A 157 -12.16 -2.15 -9.10
CA MET A 157 -12.99 -3.16 -9.76
C MET A 157 -12.78 -4.54 -9.10
N PRO A 158 -13.83 -5.27 -8.71
CA PRO A 158 -13.71 -6.62 -8.16
C PRO A 158 -13.01 -7.57 -9.14
N VAL A 159 -12.13 -8.41 -8.61
CA VAL A 159 -11.43 -9.46 -9.39
C VAL A 159 -11.52 -10.85 -8.75
N SER A 160 -11.94 -10.93 -7.48
CA SER A 160 -12.16 -12.17 -6.74
C SER A 160 -13.20 -11.95 -5.64
N ASN A 161 -13.33 -12.91 -4.72
CA ASN A 161 -14.25 -12.82 -3.58
C ASN A 161 -13.87 -11.68 -2.64
N ASN A 162 -12.58 -11.54 -2.32
CA ASN A 162 -12.13 -10.56 -1.34
C ASN A 162 -11.33 -9.40 -1.94
N LEU A 163 -10.90 -9.47 -3.21
CA LEU A 163 -10.01 -8.47 -3.81
C LEU A 163 -10.68 -7.60 -4.90
N MET A 164 -10.17 -6.38 -4.97
CA MET A 164 -10.40 -5.43 -6.06
C MET A 164 -9.06 -4.96 -6.62
N ILE A 165 -8.95 -4.77 -7.93
CA ILE A 165 -7.83 -4.06 -8.53
C ILE A 165 -8.07 -2.56 -8.54
N THR A 166 -6.99 -1.78 -8.54
CA THR A 166 -6.99 -0.31 -8.49
C THR A 166 -5.88 0.28 -9.37
N SER A 167 -6.02 1.55 -9.75
CA SER A 167 -5.05 2.31 -10.56
C SER A 167 -4.81 3.74 -10.05
N ASP A 168 -5.32 4.03 -8.86
CA ASP A 168 -5.18 5.33 -8.20
C ASP A 168 -5.25 5.14 -6.69
N THR A 169 -4.39 4.27 -6.17
CA THR A 169 -4.20 4.04 -4.73
C THR A 169 -3.00 4.82 -4.22
N LEU A 170 -3.20 5.44 -3.06
CA LEU A 170 -2.24 6.18 -2.25
C LEU A 170 -2.01 5.43 -0.94
N THR A 171 -1.10 5.98 -0.13
CA THR A 171 -0.54 5.49 1.13
C THR A 171 0.34 4.25 1.01
N THR A 172 1.49 4.27 1.68
CA THR A 172 2.41 3.14 1.83
C THR A 172 2.29 2.45 3.18
N SER A 173 1.18 2.69 3.90
CA SER A 173 0.98 2.25 5.28
C SER A 173 1.14 0.75 5.47
N CYS A 174 0.52 -0.10 4.63
CA CYS A 174 0.72 -1.54 4.72
C CYS A 174 0.50 -2.20 3.36
N TYR A 175 1.55 -2.78 2.78
CA TYR A 175 1.46 -3.49 1.51
C TYR A 175 2.34 -4.75 1.45
N LEU A 176 1.93 -5.67 0.58
CA LEU A 176 2.68 -6.86 0.21
C LEU A 176 3.08 -6.77 -1.26
N VAL A 177 4.28 -7.24 -1.59
CA VAL A 177 4.80 -7.27 -2.95
C VAL A 177 5.37 -8.65 -3.29
N LYS A 178 5.11 -9.12 -4.51
CA LYS A 178 5.72 -10.34 -5.06
C LYS A 178 7.13 -10.04 -5.54
N SER A 179 8.01 -11.04 -5.50
CA SER A 179 9.44 -10.89 -5.81
C SER A 179 9.71 -10.18 -7.15
N HIS A 180 8.97 -10.50 -8.22
CA HIS A 180 9.13 -9.87 -9.54
C HIS A 180 8.72 -8.40 -9.61
N ALA A 181 7.95 -7.90 -8.63
CA ALA A 181 7.44 -6.53 -8.61
C ALA A 181 8.22 -5.60 -7.66
N VAL A 182 9.16 -6.15 -6.86
CA VAL A 182 9.99 -5.39 -5.91
C VAL A 182 10.77 -4.27 -6.62
N SER A 183 11.42 -4.57 -7.73
CA SER A 183 12.23 -3.60 -8.49
C SER A 183 11.39 -2.42 -9.00
N VAL A 184 10.15 -2.68 -9.45
CA VAL A 184 9.23 -1.63 -9.91
C VAL A 184 8.86 -0.66 -8.77
N LEU A 185 8.67 -1.18 -7.55
CA LEU A 185 8.43 -0.33 -6.39
C LEU A 185 9.70 0.41 -5.95
N LEU A 186 10.86 -0.23 -6.03
CA LEU A 186 12.14 0.39 -5.73
C LEU A 186 12.40 1.60 -6.66
N ASP A 187 12.14 1.45 -7.96
CA ASP A 187 12.24 2.55 -8.93
C ASP A 187 11.33 3.73 -8.55
N SER A 188 10.12 3.44 -8.08
CA SER A 188 9.18 4.47 -7.61
C SER A 188 9.74 5.21 -6.39
N ALA A 189 10.30 4.48 -5.42
CA ALA A 189 10.91 5.04 -4.22
C ALA A 189 12.17 5.88 -4.56
N LEU A 190 13.05 5.38 -5.43
CA LEU A 190 14.25 6.11 -5.89
C LEU A 190 13.88 7.39 -6.65
N LYS A 191 12.85 7.33 -7.51
CA LYS A 191 12.33 8.51 -8.21
C LYS A 191 11.82 9.55 -7.22
N SER A 192 11.05 9.13 -6.21
CA SER A 192 10.58 10.01 -5.13
C SER A 192 11.75 10.66 -4.38
N ILE A 193 12.75 9.87 -3.95
CA ILE A 193 13.95 10.38 -3.28
C ILE A 193 14.66 11.43 -4.12
N ASN A 194 14.87 11.17 -5.41
CA ASN A 194 15.55 12.10 -6.31
C ASN A 194 14.84 13.46 -6.37
N PHE A 195 13.52 13.48 -6.56
CA PHE A 195 12.77 14.73 -6.65
C PHE A 195 12.67 15.45 -5.30
N LEU A 196 12.40 14.73 -4.20
CA LEU A 196 12.28 15.33 -2.88
C LEU A 196 13.62 15.89 -2.38
N SER A 197 14.74 15.25 -2.71
CA SER A 197 16.09 15.74 -2.38
C SER A 197 16.44 17.04 -3.13
N GLN A 198 15.80 17.30 -4.27
CA GLN A 198 15.89 18.56 -5.01
C GLN A 198 14.92 19.64 -4.51
N GLY A 199 14.21 19.39 -3.39
CA GLY A 199 13.25 20.33 -2.82
C GLY A 199 11.94 20.44 -3.60
N LYS A 200 11.59 19.45 -4.44
CA LYS A 200 10.28 19.42 -5.11
C LYS A 200 9.15 19.19 -4.12
N ASN A 201 7.93 19.56 -4.52
CA ASN A 201 6.75 19.51 -3.68
C ASN A 201 6.40 18.08 -3.26
N VAL A 202 6.21 17.86 -1.96
CA VAL A 202 5.80 16.58 -1.37
C VAL A 202 4.48 16.07 -1.96
N GLN A 203 3.52 16.96 -2.25
CA GLN A 203 2.22 16.58 -2.79
C GLN A 203 2.30 15.91 -4.17
N ASP A 204 3.38 16.15 -4.90
CA ASP A 204 3.61 15.62 -6.25
C ASP A 204 4.59 14.43 -6.25
N PHE A 205 5.46 14.35 -5.23
CA PHE A 205 6.62 13.46 -5.25
C PHE A 205 6.78 12.58 -4.01
N ALA A 206 5.83 12.56 -3.07
CA ALA A 206 5.75 11.49 -2.07
C ALA A 206 5.69 10.11 -2.76
N ILE A 207 6.26 9.09 -2.14
CA ILE A 207 6.39 7.75 -2.74
C ILE A 207 5.05 7.19 -3.22
N ASP A 208 3.98 7.37 -2.45
CA ASP A 208 2.64 6.91 -2.77
C ASP A 208 1.96 7.74 -3.88
N VAL A 209 2.44 8.94 -4.16
CA VAL A 209 2.02 9.71 -5.34
C VAL A 209 2.77 9.19 -6.56
N VAL A 210 4.08 8.96 -6.43
CA VAL A 210 4.95 8.51 -7.53
C VAL A 210 4.60 7.10 -8.00
N TRP A 211 4.32 6.15 -7.10
CA TRP A 211 4.02 4.76 -7.46
C TRP A 211 2.72 4.58 -8.27
N LYS A 212 1.93 5.64 -8.47
CA LYS A 212 0.78 5.62 -9.40
C LYS A 212 1.23 5.39 -10.84
N GLU A 213 2.48 5.71 -11.15
CA GLU A 213 3.08 5.33 -12.42
C GLU A 213 3.26 3.81 -12.54
N ALA A 214 3.75 3.15 -11.48
CA ALA A 214 3.84 1.69 -11.44
C ALA A 214 2.48 1.02 -11.63
N GLN A 215 1.41 1.58 -11.03
CA GLN A 215 0.03 1.08 -11.18
C GLN A 215 -0.49 1.06 -12.63
N LYS A 216 0.16 1.75 -13.58
CA LYS A 216 -0.17 1.68 -15.02
C LYS A 216 0.41 0.45 -15.70
N ASN A 217 1.50 -0.10 -15.16
CA ASN A 217 2.27 -1.19 -15.77
C ASN A 217 2.03 -2.52 -15.05
N ILE A 218 1.88 -2.49 -13.73
CA ILE A 218 1.58 -3.65 -12.88
C ILE A 218 0.20 -3.51 -12.23
N PHE A 219 -0.33 -4.60 -11.68
CA PHE A 219 -1.64 -4.63 -11.04
C PHE A 219 -1.51 -4.57 -9.52
N PHE A 220 -2.06 -3.50 -8.97
CA PHE A 220 -2.27 -3.36 -7.55
C PHE A 220 -3.67 -3.89 -7.21
N ALA A 221 -3.74 -4.63 -6.12
CA ALA A 221 -4.97 -5.08 -5.50
C ALA A 221 -5.14 -4.46 -4.12
N ARG A 222 -6.39 -4.45 -3.66
CA ARG A 222 -6.77 -4.14 -2.29
C ARG A 222 -7.93 -5.03 -1.84
N PRO A 223 -8.09 -5.23 -0.54
CA PRO A 223 -9.30 -5.82 0.04
C PRO A 223 -10.57 -5.03 -0.34
N LYS A 224 -11.71 -5.73 -0.48
CA LYS A 224 -13.03 -5.11 -0.65
C LYS A 224 -13.47 -4.37 0.61
N LEU A 225 -13.28 -5.02 1.76
CA LEU A 225 -13.51 -4.47 3.09
C LEU A 225 -12.23 -3.81 3.60
N ARG A 226 -12.34 -2.69 4.32
CA ARG A 226 -11.18 -2.09 4.98
C ARG A 226 -10.77 -2.98 6.16
N ILE A 227 -9.57 -3.53 6.09
CA ILE A 227 -9.03 -4.44 7.12
C ILE A 227 -7.81 -3.88 7.84
N VAL A 228 -7.20 -2.82 7.31
CA VAL A 228 -6.15 -2.05 7.96
C VAL A 228 -6.50 -0.58 7.82
N LYS A 229 -6.24 0.20 8.87
CA LYS A 229 -6.25 1.67 8.83
C LYS A 229 -5.00 2.21 9.51
N GLN A 230 -4.69 3.47 9.29
CA GLN A 230 -3.74 4.23 10.11
C GLN A 230 -4.42 4.70 11.41
N ARG A 231 -3.79 4.44 12.55
CA ARG A 231 -4.26 4.86 13.88
C ARG A 231 -4.19 6.38 14.02
N ALA A 232 -5.20 6.95 14.65
CA ALA A 232 -5.22 8.37 14.94
C ALA A 232 -4.07 8.73 15.91
N SER A 233 -3.13 9.54 15.45
CA SER A 233 -1.95 9.91 16.23
C SER A 233 -1.29 11.19 15.69
N HIS A 234 -0.34 11.74 16.45
CA HIS A 234 0.53 12.78 15.92
C HIS A 234 1.43 12.22 14.81
N SER A 235 1.39 12.84 13.64
CA SER A 235 2.24 12.50 12.50
C SER A 235 3.48 13.39 12.49
N ASP A 236 4.66 12.78 12.58
CA ASP A 236 5.94 13.49 12.47
C ASP A 236 6.20 14.04 11.06
N ILE A 237 5.55 13.46 10.04
CA ILE A 237 5.63 13.94 8.64
C ILE A 237 4.78 15.19 8.46
N GLU A 238 3.57 15.19 9.02
CA GLU A 238 2.60 16.28 8.85
C GLU A 238 2.72 17.36 9.95
N GLY A 239 3.45 17.08 11.03
CA GLY A 239 3.64 17.98 12.17
C GLY A 239 2.36 18.29 12.96
N GLN A 240 1.34 17.43 12.86
CA GLN A 240 0.03 17.62 13.47
C GLN A 240 -0.66 16.29 13.78
N PHE A 241 -1.72 16.34 14.59
CA PHE A 241 -2.60 15.20 14.81
C PHE A 241 -3.33 14.81 13.52
N GLN A 242 -3.31 13.53 13.19
CA GLN A 242 -3.97 12.95 12.02
C GLN A 242 -4.97 11.89 12.47
N ASP A 243 -6.19 11.97 11.94
CA ASP A 243 -7.25 10.95 12.05
C ASP A 243 -7.90 10.77 10.67
N ILE A 244 -7.11 10.26 9.73
CA ILE A 244 -7.53 10.12 8.34
C ILE A 244 -8.28 8.79 8.14
N GLY A 245 -8.04 7.80 9.01
CA GLY A 245 -8.73 6.50 8.99
C GLY A 245 -8.61 5.74 7.66
N VAL A 246 -7.59 6.06 6.86
CA VAL A 246 -7.26 5.40 5.59
C VAL A 246 -6.44 4.17 5.82
#